data_AF-A0A1G1KD39-F1
#
_entry.id   AF-A0A1G1KD39-F1
#
_cell.length_a   1.000
_cell.length_b   1.000
_cell.length_c   1.000
_cell.angle_alpha   90.00
_cell.angle_beta   90.00
_cell.angle_gamma   90.00
#
_symmetry.space_group_name_H-M   'P 1'
#
loop_
_entity.id
_entity.type
_entity.pdbx_description
1 polymer ?
#
loop_
_entity_poly.entity_id
_entity_poly.type
_entity_poly.pdbx_seq_one_letter_code
_entity_poly.pdbx_strand_id
1 'polypeptide(L)'
;MKRSHAIHLALLALGALLFYWTLQAAGWDELAALMPEVKVWQLAALMLIYPVICSWDVAGWQLLFPASAARRVRFGGLYAVRLAGEALNALTPFVDIGGEFLKVHLAAGRFSIPRRAALASVVIQRTVLFFSEIAFWIFGLFLVRRSVQAPLEWESALYGVIIACAILAAGLWLLQRNGFFVSFIRLLRLVGMRPKFFDTFHLTFEEVDREIRHFYQGRSAQLLYSFALHFIGWVAGALEVWAMMRLIGRPVSFLEAVFIESLFQLVKTASFFIPGNFGAQEAGMALCMRWLGPGAAAGVAISLLKRLRQLVWIGAGLLIWWYFKWRLVRQARVIPDESRAFTTTAP
;
A
#
# COMPACT_ATOMS: atom_id res chain seq x y z
N MET A 1 -12.92 3.83 24.51
CA MET A 1 -11.45 3.87 24.30
C MET A 1 -10.70 2.66 24.88
N LYS A 2 -10.88 2.27 26.16
CA LYS A 2 -10.13 1.16 26.81
C LYS A 2 -10.23 -0.21 26.10
N ARG A 3 -11.43 -0.64 25.68
CA ARG A 3 -11.64 -1.92 24.97
C ARG A 3 -10.89 -2.00 23.62
N SER A 4 -10.82 -0.90 22.89
CA SER A 4 -10.08 -0.84 21.63
C SER A 4 -8.57 -1.02 21.85
N HIS A 5 -8.00 -0.41 22.90
CA HIS A 5 -6.57 -0.57 23.20
C HIS A 5 -6.22 -2.01 23.61
N ALA A 6 -7.08 -2.66 24.39
CA ALA A 6 -6.90 -4.06 24.78
C ALA A 6 -6.86 -5.02 23.58
N ILE A 7 -7.74 -4.81 22.59
CA ILE A 7 -7.75 -5.61 21.35
C ILE A 7 -6.45 -5.40 20.55
N HIS A 8 -6.00 -4.16 20.39
CA HIS A 8 -4.73 -3.88 19.68
C HIS A 8 -3.52 -4.51 20.40
N LEU A 9 -3.48 -4.44 21.73
CA LEU A 9 -2.43 -5.07 22.52
C LEU A 9 -2.45 -6.60 22.40
N ALA A 10 -3.64 -7.21 22.42
CA ALA A 10 -3.80 -8.65 22.23
C ALA A 10 -3.34 -9.09 20.82
N LEU A 11 -3.71 -8.35 19.78
CA LEU A 11 -3.29 -8.62 18.40
C LEU A 11 -1.77 -8.45 18.23
N LEU A 12 -1.18 -7.44 18.89
CA LEU A 12 0.27 -7.23 18.86
C LEU A 12 1.02 -8.33 19.62
N ALA A 13 0.50 -8.77 20.77
CA ALA A 13 1.06 -9.91 21.52
C ALA A 13 0.98 -11.20 20.71
N LEU A 14 -0.15 -11.45 20.04
CA LEU A 14 -0.31 -12.60 19.15
C LEU A 14 0.67 -12.55 17.97
N GLY A 15 0.82 -11.38 17.32
CA GLY A 15 1.80 -11.19 16.24
C GLY A 15 3.25 -11.38 16.71
N ALA A 16 3.61 -10.88 17.90
CA ALA A 16 4.92 -11.06 18.49
C ALA A 16 5.20 -12.53 18.84
N LEU A 17 4.21 -13.25 19.39
CA LEU A 17 4.31 -14.67 19.67
C LEU A 17 4.51 -15.48 18.38
N LEU A 18 3.72 -15.19 17.34
CA LEU A 18 3.83 -15.86 16.05
C LEU A 18 5.19 -15.59 15.39
N PHE A 19 5.69 -14.36 15.49
CA PHE A 19 7.03 -13.99 15.02
C PHE A 19 8.11 -14.78 15.76
N TYR A 20 8.07 -14.80 17.10
CA TYR A 20 9.02 -15.55 17.92
C TYR A 20 8.98 -17.06 17.60
N TRP A 21 7.79 -17.64 17.49
CA TRP A 21 7.62 -19.04 17.16
C TRP A 21 8.18 -19.36 15.77
N THR A 22 7.97 -18.49 14.78
CA THR A 22 8.49 -18.69 13.43
C THR A 22 10.02 -18.59 13.40
N LEU A 23 10.62 -17.67 14.16
CA LEU A 23 12.08 -17.58 14.28
C LEU A 23 12.68 -18.85 14.90
N GLN A 24 12.05 -19.38 15.95
CA GLN A 24 12.49 -20.64 16.56
C GLN A 24 12.32 -21.82 15.60
N ALA A 25 11.21 -21.87 14.86
CA ALA A 25 10.94 -22.92 13.87
C ALA A 25 11.87 -22.84 12.64
N ALA A 26 12.37 -21.65 12.30
CA ALA A 26 13.35 -21.45 11.23
C ALA A 26 14.77 -21.85 11.64
N GLY A 27 15.08 -21.83 12.94
CA GLY A 27 16.42 -22.11 13.46
C GLY A 27 17.37 -20.92 13.29
N TRP A 28 17.98 -20.48 14.40
CA TRP A 28 18.93 -19.37 14.39
C TRP A 28 20.20 -19.68 13.58
N ASP A 29 20.67 -20.93 13.64
CA ASP A 29 21.88 -21.37 12.91
C ASP A 29 21.65 -21.37 11.40
N GLU A 30 20.49 -21.84 10.94
CA GLU A 30 20.13 -21.79 9.51
C GLU A 30 19.99 -20.36 9.02
N LEU A 31 19.35 -19.47 9.80
CA LEU A 31 19.26 -18.05 9.46
C LEU A 31 20.63 -17.39 9.40
N ALA A 32 21.51 -17.66 10.37
CA ALA A 32 22.87 -17.15 10.38
C ALA A 32 23.67 -17.65 9.18
N ALA A 33 23.49 -18.91 8.77
CA ALA A 33 24.14 -19.50 7.61
C ALA A 33 23.68 -18.92 6.25
N LEU A 34 22.49 -18.30 6.19
CA LEU A 34 21.99 -17.63 4.98
C LEU A 34 22.53 -16.20 4.79
N MET A 35 23.15 -15.60 5.82
CA MET A 35 23.64 -14.21 5.83
C MET A 35 25.16 -13.95 5.81
N PRO A 36 26.12 -14.91 5.82
CA PRO A 36 27.55 -14.58 5.99
C PRO A 36 28.20 -13.88 4.79
N GLU A 37 27.61 -13.97 3.58
CA GLU A 37 28.24 -13.51 2.33
C GLU A 37 27.54 -12.32 1.67
N VAL A 38 26.53 -11.74 2.32
CA VAL A 38 25.76 -10.63 1.75
C VAL A 38 26.59 -9.34 1.78
N LYS A 39 27.04 -8.89 0.61
CA LYS A 39 27.85 -7.68 0.46
C LYS A 39 26.97 -6.43 0.57
N VAL A 40 27.52 -5.36 1.15
CA VAL A 40 26.81 -4.07 1.33
C VAL A 40 26.27 -3.51 0.00
N TRP A 41 27.03 -3.64 -1.09
CA TRP A 41 26.56 -3.17 -2.40
C TRP A 41 25.38 -3.99 -2.95
N GLN A 42 25.27 -5.28 -2.61
CA GLN A 42 24.13 -6.11 -3.00
C GLN A 42 22.88 -5.68 -2.24
N LEU A 43 23.01 -5.37 -0.94
CA LEU A 43 21.93 -4.78 -0.16
C LEU A 43 21.54 -3.41 -0.72
N ALA A 44 22.51 -2.55 -1.08
CA ALA A 44 22.23 -1.27 -1.69
C ALA A 44 21.48 -1.42 -3.03
N ALA A 45 21.91 -2.34 -3.90
CA ALA A 45 21.22 -2.64 -5.15
C ALA A 45 19.79 -3.14 -4.91
N LEU A 46 19.58 -3.99 -3.91
CA LEU A 46 18.25 -4.45 -3.49
C LEU A 46 17.34 -3.28 -3.11
N MET A 47 17.86 -2.29 -2.36
CA MET A 47 17.09 -1.11 -1.96
C MET A 47 16.61 -0.27 -3.14
N LEU A 48 17.34 -0.29 -4.27
CA LEU A 48 17.01 0.48 -5.48
C LEU A 48 15.90 -0.15 -6.33
N ILE A 49 15.55 -1.42 -6.10
CA ILE A 49 14.45 -2.06 -6.82
C ILE A 49 13.10 -1.43 -6.44
N TYR A 50 12.90 -1.14 -5.16
CA TYR A 50 11.63 -0.63 -4.66
C TYR A 50 11.20 0.72 -5.23
N PRO A 51 12.11 1.69 -5.45
CA PRO A 51 11.76 2.91 -6.16
C PRO A 51 11.24 2.71 -7.58
N VAL A 52 11.80 1.73 -8.29
CA VAL A 52 11.36 1.38 -9.63
C VAL A 52 9.94 0.80 -9.55
N ILE A 53 9.68 -0.09 -8.60
CA ILE A 53 8.34 -0.61 -8.33
C ILE A 53 7.35 0.53 -8.01
N CYS A 54 7.73 1.45 -7.13
CA CYS A 54 6.90 2.59 -6.77
C CYS A 54 6.63 3.53 -7.96
N SER A 55 7.52 3.58 -8.94
CA SER A 55 7.36 4.42 -10.12
C SER A 55 6.17 3.98 -10.97
N TRP A 56 5.92 2.67 -11.07
CA TRP A 56 4.75 2.12 -11.74
C TRP A 56 3.45 2.50 -11.04
N ASP A 57 3.41 2.42 -9.70
CA ASP A 57 2.26 2.84 -8.91
C ASP A 57 1.96 4.34 -9.07
N VAL A 58 2.99 5.18 -9.06
CA VAL A 58 2.85 6.63 -9.24
C VAL A 58 2.40 6.98 -10.66
N ALA A 59 2.93 6.28 -11.68
CA ALA A 59 2.48 6.45 -13.05
C ALA A 59 1.00 6.08 -13.19
N GLY A 60 0.59 4.95 -12.59
CA GLY A 60 -0.81 4.52 -12.53
C GLY A 60 -1.70 5.56 -11.86
N TRP A 61 -1.28 6.10 -10.70
CA TRP A 61 -2.03 7.12 -9.97
C TRP A 61 -2.13 8.45 -10.74
N GLN A 62 -1.06 8.86 -11.44
CA GLN A 62 -1.03 10.13 -12.17
C GLN A 62 -2.13 10.20 -13.25
N LEU A 63 -2.50 9.05 -13.85
CA LEU A 63 -3.57 8.95 -14.84
C LEU A 63 -4.99 9.15 -14.25
N LEU A 64 -5.13 9.04 -12.92
CA LEU A 64 -6.41 9.06 -12.22
C LEU A 64 -6.83 10.45 -11.75
N PHE A 65 -6.05 11.47 -12.05
CA PHE A 65 -6.44 12.85 -11.80
C PHE A 65 -7.47 13.34 -12.85
N PRO A 66 -8.50 14.10 -12.43
CA PRO A 66 -9.44 14.72 -13.36
C PRO A 66 -8.75 15.59 -14.42
N ALA A 67 -9.36 15.77 -15.60
CA ALA A 67 -8.80 16.51 -16.73
C ALA A 67 -8.29 17.91 -16.34
N SER A 68 -9.07 18.59 -15.50
CA SER A 68 -8.81 19.92 -14.97
C SER A 68 -7.55 19.99 -14.10
N ALA A 69 -7.18 18.88 -13.44
CA ALA A 69 -6.05 18.76 -12.53
C ALA A 69 -4.83 18.09 -13.17
N ALA A 70 -5.01 17.21 -14.15
CA ALA A 70 -3.96 16.34 -14.70
C ALA A 70 -2.70 17.10 -15.15
N ARG A 71 -2.85 18.27 -15.80
CA ARG A 71 -1.72 19.10 -16.28
C ARG A 71 -0.85 19.68 -15.15
N ARG A 72 -1.40 19.81 -13.94
CA ARG A 72 -0.67 20.38 -12.78
C ARG A 72 0.12 19.33 -12.01
N VAL A 73 -0.23 18.05 -12.16
CA VAL A 73 0.35 16.95 -11.40
C VAL A 73 1.64 16.49 -12.05
N ARG A 74 2.77 16.82 -11.43
CA ARG A 74 4.11 16.39 -11.86
C ARG A 74 4.52 15.08 -11.19
N PHE A 75 5.04 14.13 -11.96
CA PHE A 75 5.43 12.80 -11.50
C PHE A 75 6.30 12.80 -10.23
N GLY A 76 7.44 13.50 -10.24
CA GLY A 76 8.34 13.54 -9.08
C GLY A 76 7.71 14.16 -7.83
N GLY A 77 6.81 15.13 -8.01
CA GLY A 77 6.02 15.67 -6.91
C GLY A 77 5.06 14.64 -6.34
N LEU A 78 4.40 13.87 -7.20
CA LEU A 78 3.41 12.87 -6.82
C LEU A 78 4.09 11.68 -6.15
N TYR A 79 5.26 11.30 -6.64
CA TYR A 79 6.13 10.29 -6.06
C TYR A 79 6.52 10.62 -4.61
N ALA A 80 6.91 11.88 -4.36
CA ALA A 80 7.23 12.34 -3.00
C ALA A 80 5.99 12.35 -2.09
N VAL A 81 4.82 12.74 -2.62
CA VAL A 81 3.54 12.64 -1.88
C VAL A 81 3.21 11.20 -1.54
N ARG A 82 3.41 10.26 -2.48
CA ARG A 82 3.23 8.83 -2.25
C ARG A 82 4.11 8.35 -1.10
N LEU A 83 5.43 8.59 -1.16
CA LEU A 83 6.36 8.15 -0.12
C LEU A 83 6.00 8.68 1.27
N ALA A 84 5.63 9.96 1.37
CA ALA A 84 5.17 10.56 2.62
C ALA A 84 3.90 9.86 3.16
N GLY A 85 2.93 9.58 2.29
CA GLY A 85 1.70 8.86 2.64
C GLY A 85 1.96 7.44 3.10
N GLU A 86 2.78 6.67 2.37
CA GLU A 86 3.15 5.29 2.73
C GLU A 86 3.88 5.22 4.08
N ALA A 87 4.78 6.17 4.33
CA ALA A 87 5.47 6.26 5.63
C ALA A 87 4.49 6.49 6.78
N LEU A 88 3.47 7.35 6.58
CA LEU A 88 2.45 7.56 7.60
C LEU A 88 1.56 6.32 7.78
N ASN A 89 1.14 5.66 6.71
CA ASN A 89 0.36 4.41 6.78
C ASN A 89 1.10 3.35 7.61
N ALA A 90 2.41 3.21 7.40
CA ALA A 90 3.22 2.25 8.14
C ALA A 90 3.32 2.53 9.65
N LEU A 91 3.10 3.77 10.10
CA LEU A 91 3.13 4.16 11.51
C LEU A 91 1.74 4.24 12.15
N THR A 92 0.68 4.31 11.35
CA THR A 92 -0.68 4.41 11.88
C THR A 92 -1.28 3.03 12.12
N PRO A 93 -1.76 2.73 13.33
CA PRO A 93 -2.40 1.44 13.63
C PRO A 93 -3.80 1.30 13.00
N PHE A 94 -4.35 2.36 12.41
CA PHE A 94 -5.66 2.37 11.77
C PHE A 94 -5.51 2.04 10.28
N VAL A 95 -6.11 0.91 9.84
CA VAL A 95 -6.37 0.47 8.46
C VAL A 95 -5.91 1.47 7.40
N ASP A 96 -4.61 1.54 7.08
CA ASP A 96 -3.95 2.38 6.05
C ASP A 96 -4.72 3.62 5.53
N ILE A 97 -5.32 4.41 6.41
CA ILE A 97 -6.22 5.52 6.05
C ILE A 97 -5.54 6.87 6.31
N GLY A 98 -4.70 6.94 7.34
CA GLY A 98 -4.01 8.17 7.73
C GLY A 98 -3.10 8.74 6.63
N GLY A 99 -2.34 7.86 5.99
CA GLY A 99 -1.48 8.21 4.86
C GLY A 99 -2.25 8.63 3.61
N GLU A 100 -3.44 8.07 3.37
CA GLU A 100 -4.29 8.47 2.25
C GLU A 100 -4.79 9.92 2.42
N PHE A 101 -5.14 10.31 3.65
CA PHE A 101 -5.49 11.70 3.93
C PHE A 101 -4.30 12.65 3.76
N LEU A 102 -3.11 12.21 4.17
CA LEU A 102 -1.90 12.98 3.93
C LEU A 102 -1.64 13.14 2.43
N LYS A 103 -1.83 12.09 1.62
CA LYS A 103 -1.73 12.15 0.16
C LYS A 103 -2.68 13.20 -0.43
N VAL A 104 -3.95 13.20 -0.01
CA VAL A 104 -4.94 14.21 -0.45
C VAL A 104 -4.50 15.62 -0.09
N HIS A 105 -4.12 15.85 1.17
CA HIS A 105 -3.72 17.17 1.65
C HIS A 105 -2.48 17.71 0.91
N LEU A 106 -1.43 16.87 0.80
CA LEU A 106 -0.19 17.26 0.13
C LEU A 106 -0.38 17.44 -1.37
N ALA A 107 -1.14 16.56 -2.04
CA ALA A 107 -1.41 16.71 -3.47
C ALA A 107 -2.22 17.99 -3.77
N ALA A 108 -3.26 18.27 -2.98
CA ALA A 108 -4.07 19.47 -3.14
C ALA A 108 -3.25 20.75 -2.95
N GLY A 109 -2.44 20.82 -1.89
CA GLY A 109 -1.59 21.99 -1.62
C GLY A 109 -0.46 22.15 -2.63
N ARG A 110 0.26 21.07 -2.95
CA ARG A 110 1.46 21.10 -3.80
C ARG A 110 1.16 21.38 -5.27
N PHE A 111 0.06 20.85 -5.79
CA PHE A 111 -0.32 21.03 -7.19
C PHE A 111 -1.36 22.13 -7.39
N SER A 112 -1.78 22.79 -6.30
CA SER A 112 -2.83 23.82 -6.31
C SER A 112 -4.09 23.31 -7.03
N ILE A 113 -4.52 22.09 -6.68
CA ILE A 113 -5.71 21.43 -7.23
C ILE A 113 -6.81 21.38 -6.16
N PRO A 114 -8.10 21.36 -6.56
CA PRO A 114 -9.20 21.23 -5.61
C PRO A 114 -9.06 19.95 -4.76
N ARG A 115 -9.32 20.05 -3.45
CA ARG A 115 -9.25 18.90 -2.53
C ARG A 115 -10.15 17.74 -2.96
N ARG A 116 -11.33 18.05 -3.51
CA ARG A 116 -12.24 17.05 -4.10
C ARG A 116 -11.61 16.24 -5.24
N ALA A 117 -10.83 16.89 -6.10
CA ALA A 117 -10.14 16.22 -7.21
C ALA A 117 -9.01 15.31 -6.71
N ALA A 118 -8.26 15.77 -5.71
CA ALA A 118 -7.24 14.96 -5.05
C ALA A 118 -7.86 13.74 -4.34
N LEU A 119 -8.94 13.94 -3.57
CA LEU A 119 -9.64 12.86 -2.88
C LEU A 119 -10.23 11.84 -3.86
N ALA A 120 -10.89 12.29 -4.93
CA ALA A 120 -11.39 11.41 -5.97
C ALA A 120 -10.26 10.56 -6.59
N SER A 121 -9.12 11.18 -6.93
CA SER A 121 -7.98 10.44 -7.50
C SER A 121 -7.43 9.36 -6.56
N VAL A 122 -7.35 9.62 -5.26
CA VAL A 122 -6.85 8.67 -4.26
C VAL A 122 -7.82 7.50 -4.09
N VAL A 123 -9.13 7.79 -4.08
CA VAL A 123 -10.17 6.75 -3.94
C VAL A 123 -10.22 5.85 -5.17
N ILE A 124 -10.18 6.45 -6.37
CA ILE A 124 -10.12 5.70 -7.62
C ILE A 124 -8.82 4.88 -7.65
N GLN A 125 -7.68 5.47 -7.27
CA GLN A 125 -6.40 4.74 -7.19
C GLN A 125 -6.50 3.53 -6.28
N ARG A 126 -7.02 3.70 -5.06
CA ARG A 126 -7.15 2.60 -4.10
C ARG A 126 -8.01 1.48 -4.65
N THR A 127 -9.07 1.83 -5.39
CA THR A 127 -9.95 0.88 -6.05
C THR A 127 -9.23 0.11 -7.15
N VAL A 128 -8.56 0.81 -8.08
CA VAL A 128 -7.85 0.20 -9.21
C VAL A 128 -6.68 -0.65 -8.71
N LEU A 129 -5.92 -0.16 -7.73
CA LEU A 129 -4.82 -0.88 -7.11
C LEU A 129 -5.30 -2.19 -6.48
N PHE A 130 -6.42 -2.14 -5.75
CA PHE A 130 -7.02 -3.32 -5.12
C PHE A 130 -7.46 -4.38 -6.15
N PHE A 131 -8.11 -3.97 -7.24
CA PHE A 131 -8.46 -4.89 -8.32
C PHE A 131 -7.22 -5.45 -9.05
N SER A 132 -6.18 -4.63 -9.22
CA SER A 132 -4.92 -5.07 -9.82
C SER A 132 -4.19 -6.08 -8.92
N GLU A 133 -4.28 -5.91 -7.61
CA GLU A 133 -3.73 -6.83 -6.61
C GLU A 133 -4.45 -8.19 -6.63
N ILE A 134 -5.78 -8.18 -6.70
CA ILE A 134 -6.59 -9.39 -6.91
C ILE A 134 -6.16 -10.13 -8.17
N ALA A 135 -6.03 -9.41 -9.29
CA ALA A 135 -5.59 -10.01 -10.55
C ALA A 135 -4.18 -10.61 -10.42
N PHE A 136 -3.30 -9.96 -9.66
CA PHE A 136 -1.96 -10.45 -9.39
C PHE A 136 -1.95 -11.72 -8.53
N TRP A 137 -2.82 -11.83 -7.51
CA TRP A 137 -2.98 -13.07 -6.76
C TRP A 137 -3.45 -14.21 -7.66
N ILE A 138 -4.49 -13.99 -8.47
CA ILE A 138 -4.99 -15.01 -9.40
C ILE A 138 -3.88 -15.42 -10.38
N PHE A 139 -3.14 -14.44 -10.91
CA PHE A 139 -2.03 -14.69 -11.82
C PHE A 139 -0.91 -15.53 -11.16
N GLY A 140 -0.44 -15.14 -9.98
CA GLY A 140 0.60 -15.86 -9.25
C GLY A 140 0.19 -17.28 -8.86
N LEU A 141 -1.04 -17.46 -8.37
CA LEU A 141 -1.58 -18.79 -8.03
C LEU A 141 -1.74 -19.69 -9.28
N PHE A 142 -2.14 -19.11 -10.42
CA PHE A 142 -2.26 -19.85 -11.69
C PHE A 142 -0.90 -20.36 -12.19
N LEU A 143 0.17 -19.57 -12.04
CA LEU A 143 1.51 -19.94 -12.48
C LEU A 143 2.07 -21.16 -11.73
N VAL A 144 1.74 -21.34 -10.45
CA VAL A 144 2.19 -22.50 -9.65
C VAL A 144 1.76 -23.83 -10.26
N ARG A 145 0.56 -23.88 -10.85
CA ARG A 145 0.00 -25.09 -11.49
C ARG A 145 0.91 -25.61 -12.61
N ARG A 146 1.74 -24.73 -13.20
CA ARG A 146 2.67 -25.06 -14.28
C ARG A 146 4.06 -25.46 -13.77
N SER A 147 4.45 -25.06 -12.56
CA SER A 147 5.84 -25.13 -12.09
C SER A 147 6.08 -26.06 -10.90
N VAL A 148 5.07 -26.34 -10.09
CA VAL A 148 5.19 -27.20 -8.90
C VAL A 148 4.15 -28.32 -9.00
N GLN A 149 4.53 -29.55 -8.63
CA GLN A 149 3.56 -30.62 -8.35
C GLN A 149 2.78 -30.24 -7.08
N ALA A 150 1.84 -29.31 -7.20
CA ALA A 150 1.08 -28.79 -6.08
C ALA A 150 0.08 -29.86 -5.59
N PRO A 151 -0.06 -30.07 -4.27
CA PRO A 151 -1.11 -30.92 -3.71
C PRO A 151 -2.51 -30.48 -4.15
N LEU A 152 -3.46 -31.42 -4.23
CA LEU A 152 -4.88 -31.17 -4.59
C LEU A 152 -5.55 -30.06 -3.75
N GLU A 153 -5.07 -29.85 -2.51
CA GLU A 153 -5.55 -28.79 -1.61
C GLU A 153 -5.25 -27.36 -2.10
N TRP A 154 -4.39 -27.18 -3.10
CA TRP A 154 -4.08 -25.88 -3.69
C TRP A 154 -5.19 -25.34 -4.60
N GLU A 155 -5.88 -26.24 -5.29
CA GLU A 155 -6.96 -25.86 -6.19
C GLU A 155 -8.12 -25.24 -5.41
N SER A 156 -8.46 -25.80 -4.25
CA SER A 156 -9.51 -25.24 -3.38
C SER A 156 -9.15 -23.86 -2.82
N ALA A 157 -7.88 -23.62 -2.48
CA ALA A 157 -7.40 -22.30 -2.09
C ALA A 157 -7.51 -21.27 -3.23
N LEU A 158 -7.12 -21.65 -4.45
CA LEU A 158 -7.28 -20.83 -5.65
C LEU A 158 -8.75 -20.47 -5.91
N TYR A 159 -9.65 -21.46 -5.87
CA TYR A 159 -11.08 -21.21 -6.04
C TYR A 159 -11.64 -20.34 -4.91
N GLY A 160 -11.20 -20.55 -3.66
CA GLY A 160 -11.58 -19.72 -2.52
C GLY A 160 -11.19 -18.25 -2.70
N VAL A 161 -9.96 -17.97 -3.15
CA VAL A 161 -9.50 -16.62 -3.47
C VAL A 161 -10.30 -16.03 -4.62
N ILE A 162 -10.51 -16.77 -5.72
CA ILE A 162 -11.32 -16.31 -6.86
C ILE A 162 -12.74 -15.95 -6.42
N ILE A 163 -13.39 -16.81 -5.63
CA ILE A 163 -14.76 -16.59 -5.13
C ILE A 163 -14.80 -15.36 -4.22
N ALA A 164 -13.88 -15.23 -3.26
CA ALA A 164 -13.79 -14.05 -2.40
C ALA A 164 -13.59 -12.76 -3.22
N CYS A 165 -12.73 -12.82 -4.24
CA CYS A 165 -12.49 -11.71 -5.17
C CYS A 165 -13.74 -11.36 -5.99
N ALA A 166 -14.49 -12.36 -6.47
CA ALA A 166 -15.74 -12.16 -7.21
C ALA A 166 -16.83 -11.53 -6.33
N ILE A 167 -16.99 -12.01 -5.09
CA ILE A 167 -17.92 -11.43 -4.11
C ILE A 167 -17.56 -9.97 -3.83
N LEU A 168 -16.29 -9.68 -3.64
CA LEU A 168 -15.83 -8.33 -3.33
C LEU A 168 -15.95 -7.39 -4.53
N ALA A 169 -15.64 -7.86 -5.74
CA ALA A 169 -15.89 -7.12 -6.97
C ALA A 169 -17.37 -6.79 -7.15
N ALA A 170 -18.26 -7.76 -6.91
CA ALA A 170 -19.70 -7.56 -6.95
C ALA A 170 -20.17 -6.54 -5.89
N GLY A 171 -19.67 -6.65 -4.65
CA GLY A 171 -19.97 -5.71 -3.57
C GLY A 171 -19.53 -4.28 -3.89
N LEU A 172 -18.31 -4.11 -4.42
CA LEU A 172 -17.80 -2.81 -4.86
C LEU A 172 -18.60 -2.24 -6.03
N TRP A 173 -18.97 -3.06 -7.00
CA TRP A 173 -19.82 -2.65 -8.12
C TRP A 173 -21.20 -2.16 -7.65
N LEU A 174 -21.82 -2.87 -6.70
CA LEU A 174 -23.10 -2.48 -6.10
C LEU A 174 -22.98 -1.18 -5.29
N LEU A 175 -21.91 -1.01 -4.50
CA LEU A 175 -21.61 0.21 -3.74
C LEU A 175 -21.36 1.41 -4.68
N GLN A 176 -20.69 1.20 -5.80
CA GLN A 176 -20.38 2.25 -6.77
C GLN A 176 -21.64 2.72 -7.53
N ARG A 177 -22.60 1.83 -7.81
CA ARG A 177 -23.85 2.18 -8.50
C ARG A 177 -24.70 3.20 -7.73
N ASN A 178 -24.66 3.16 -6.39
CA ASN A 178 -25.46 4.01 -5.50
C ASN A 178 -24.71 5.25 -4.96
N GLY A 179 -23.49 5.51 -5.42
CA GLY A 179 -22.59 6.51 -4.82
C GLY A 179 -21.76 5.88 -3.70
N PHE A 180 -20.46 5.73 -3.96
CA PHE A 180 -19.53 4.97 -3.11
C PHE A 180 -19.46 5.56 -1.69
N PHE A 181 -19.30 6.88 -1.58
CA PHE A 181 -19.20 7.53 -0.27
C PHE A 181 -20.53 7.60 0.46
N VAL A 182 -21.63 7.87 -0.24
CA VAL A 182 -22.97 7.92 0.38
C VAL A 182 -23.33 6.55 0.98
N SER A 183 -23.02 5.47 0.26
CA SER A 183 -23.30 4.10 0.71
C SER A 183 -22.37 3.65 1.83
N PHE A 184 -21.07 3.94 1.72
CA PHE A 184 -20.06 3.59 2.74
C PHE A 184 -20.32 4.31 4.07
N ILE A 185 -20.70 5.60 4.02
CA ILE A 185 -21.02 6.39 5.22
C ILE A 185 -22.34 5.94 5.84
N ARG A 186 -23.33 5.55 5.04
CA ARG A 186 -24.57 4.96 5.54
C ARG A 186 -24.29 3.65 6.28
N LEU A 187 -23.39 2.81 5.74
CA LEU A 187 -22.93 1.59 6.41
C LEU A 187 -22.20 1.92 7.72
N LEU A 188 -21.25 2.86 7.71
CA LEU A 188 -20.53 3.28 8.93
C LEU A 188 -21.48 3.83 10.01
N ARG A 189 -22.50 4.60 9.62
CA ARG A 189 -23.54 5.11 10.53
C ARG A 189 -24.40 3.99 11.12
N LEU A 190 -24.69 2.93 10.36
CA LEU A 190 -25.39 1.74 10.85
C LEU A 190 -24.60 1.01 11.93
N VAL A 191 -23.25 1.02 11.84
CA VAL A 191 -22.36 0.46 12.88
C VAL A 191 -22.00 1.45 13.99
N GLY A 192 -22.68 2.60 14.05
CA GLY A 192 -22.51 3.61 15.11
C GLY A 192 -21.27 4.50 14.96
N MET A 193 -20.56 4.44 13.83
CA MET A 193 -19.41 5.30 13.54
C MET A 193 -19.86 6.60 12.86
N ARG A 194 -19.53 7.75 13.46
CA ARG A 194 -19.70 9.09 12.87
C ARG A 194 -18.34 9.64 12.44
N PRO A 195 -17.87 9.37 11.22
CA PRO A 195 -16.61 9.92 10.76
C PRO A 195 -16.72 11.44 10.61
N LYS A 196 -16.01 12.20 11.47
CA LYS A 196 -15.83 13.68 11.37
C LYS A 196 -14.98 14.13 10.18
N PHE A 197 -14.78 13.22 9.22
CA PHE A 197 -13.86 13.33 8.09
C PHE A 197 -14.25 14.48 7.16
N PHE A 198 -15.52 14.63 6.81
CA PHE A 198 -15.98 15.66 5.87
C PHE A 198 -16.10 17.05 6.49
N ASP A 199 -16.40 17.13 7.79
CA ASP A 199 -16.39 18.39 8.55
C ASP A 199 -14.99 19.03 8.55
N THR A 200 -13.93 18.21 8.51
CA THR A 200 -12.53 18.67 8.48
C THR A 200 -12.11 19.25 7.12
N PHE A 201 -12.78 18.86 6.04
CA PHE A 201 -12.42 19.25 4.67
C PHE A 201 -13.43 20.19 3.99
N HIS A 202 -14.56 20.50 4.63
CA HIS A 202 -15.67 21.28 4.06
C HIS A 202 -16.11 20.77 2.68
N LEU A 203 -16.08 19.45 2.48
CA LEU A 203 -16.49 18.82 1.22
C LEU A 203 -17.90 18.23 1.37
N THR A 204 -18.71 18.34 0.32
CA THR A 204 -19.98 17.61 0.23
C THR A 204 -19.74 16.22 -0.37
N PHE A 205 -20.48 15.21 0.11
CA PHE A 205 -20.34 13.83 -0.39
C PHE A 205 -20.69 13.76 -1.88
N GLU A 206 -21.67 14.56 -2.29
CA GLU A 206 -22.21 14.69 -3.63
C GLU A 206 -21.18 15.24 -4.62
N GLU A 207 -20.28 16.13 -4.19
CA GLU A 207 -19.20 16.65 -5.06
C GLU A 207 -18.16 15.59 -5.37
N VAL A 208 -17.77 14.78 -4.37
CA VAL A 208 -16.76 13.73 -4.54
C VAL A 208 -17.32 12.57 -5.36
N ASP A 209 -18.53 12.12 -5.06
CA ASP A 209 -19.19 11.06 -5.83
C ASP A 209 -19.45 11.48 -7.28
N ARG A 210 -19.72 12.77 -7.53
CA ARG A 210 -19.86 13.31 -8.89
C ARG A 210 -18.55 13.27 -9.67
N GLU A 211 -17.44 13.67 -9.05
CA GLU A 211 -16.11 13.59 -9.68
C GLU A 211 -15.72 12.15 -10.00
N ILE A 212 -15.97 11.23 -9.06
CA ILE A 212 -15.73 9.79 -9.27
C ILE A 212 -16.57 9.26 -10.43
N ARG A 213 -17.88 9.55 -10.43
CA ARG A 213 -18.79 9.11 -11.50
C ARG A 213 -18.40 9.67 -12.86
N HIS A 214 -18.07 10.96 -12.92
CA HIS A 214 -17.63 11.61 -14.15
C HIS A 214 -16.33 10.98 -14.69
N PHE A 215 -15.40 10.61 -13.80
CA PHE A 215 -14.20 9.89 -14.19
C PHE A 215 -14.54 8.52 -14.82
N TYR A 216 -15.39 7.71 -14.18
CA TYR A 216 -15.76 6.39 -14.70
C TYR A 216 -16.51 6.44 -16.05
N GLN A 217 -17.33 7.47 -16.29
CA GLN A 217 -18.15 7.57 -17.50
C GLN A 217 -17.38 7.98 -18.76
N GLY A 218 -16.24 8.67 -18.63
CA GLY A 218 -15.51 9.24 -19.77
C GLY A 218 -14.06 8.77 -19.92
N ARG A 219 -13.56 7.91 -19.03
CA ARG A 219 -12.11 7.61 -18.92
C ARG A 219 -11.78 6.14 -18.70
N SER A 220 -12.51 5.24 -19.34
CA SER A 220 -12.28 3.79 -19.27
C SER A 220 -10.86 3.39 -19.71
N ALA A 221 -10.31 4.06 -20.73
CA ALA A 221 -8.93 3.82 -21.17
C ALA A 221 -7.91 4.18 -20.09
N GLN A 222 -8.07 5.31 -19.39
CA GLN A 222 -7.17 5.68 -18.28
C GLN A 222 -7.27 4.70 -17.11
N LEU A 223 -8.47 4.17 -16.82
CA LEU A 223 -8.65 3.12 -15.82
C LEU A 223 -7.91 1.85 -16.21
N LEU A 224 -8.01 1.43 -17.47
CA LEU A 224 -7.31 0.25 -17.97
C LEU A 224 -5.78 0.43 -17.94
N TYR A 225 -5.28 1.60 -18.36
CA TYR A 225 -3.84 1.89 -18.30
C TYR A 225 -3.33 1.98 -16.86
N SER A 226 -4.10 2.62 -15.97
CA SER A 226 -3.78 2.66 -14.54
C SER A 226 -3.73 1.24 -13.96
N PHE A 227 -4.73 0.41 -14.24
CA PHE A 227 -4.76 -1.01 -13.85
C PHE A 227 -3.52 -1.76 -14.35
N ALA A 228 -3.19 -1.63 -15.64
CA ALA A 228 -2.02 -2.28 -16.22
C ALA A 228 -0.72 -1.83 -15.56
N LEU A 229 -0.57 -0.53 -15.26
CA LEU A 229 0.61 0.00 -14.58
C LEU A 229 0.72 -0.52 -13.14
N HIS A 230 -0.39 -0.57 -12.38
CA HIS A 230 -0.40 -1.18 -11.05
C HIS A 230 -0.07 -2.67 -11.11
N PHE A 231 -0.61 -3.41 -12.08
CA PHE A 231 -0.30 -4.82 -12.30
C PHE A 231 1.19 -5.05 -12.65
N ILE A 232 1.76 -4.22 -13.53
CA ILE A 232 3.21 -4.23 -13.81
C ILE A 232 4.01 -3.94 -12.53
N GLY A 233 3.55 -3.00 -11.70
CA GLY A 233 4.13 -2.73 -10.38
C GLY A 233 4.15 -3.97 -9.48
N TRP A 234 3.04 -4.72 -9.43
CA TRP A 234 2.96 -5.97 -8.67
C TRP A 234 3.93 -7.04 -9.21
N VAL A 235 3.98 -7.24 -10.53
CA VAL A 235 4.94 -8.17 -11.16
C VAL A 235 6.38 -7.72 -10.95
N ALA A 236 6.66 -6.41 -10.98
CA ALA A 236 7.97 -5.87 -10.65
C ALA A 236 8.33 -6.12 -9.18
N GLY A 237 7.36 -6.24 -8.27
CA GLY A 237 7.56 -6.73 -6.90
C GLY A 237 8.19 -8.12 -6.86
N ALA A 238 7.91 -8.99 -7.83
CA ALA A 238 8.52 -10.31 -7.90
C ALA A 238 10.02 -10.25 -8.23
N LEU A 239 10.49 -9.19 -8.91
CA LEU A 239 11.92 -8.98 -9.13
C LEU A 239 12.68 -8.80 -7.82
N GLU A 240 12.07 -8.12 -6.85
CA GLU A 240 12.63 -7.96 -5.51
C GLU A 240 12.77 -9.32 -4.80
N VAL A 241 11.72 -10.15 -4.81
CA VAL A 241 11.77 -11.51 -4.25
C VAL A 241 12.83 -12.36 -4.95
N TRP A 242 12.87 -12.32 -6.28
CA TRP A 242 13.83 -13.07 -7.07
C TRP A 242 15.28 -12.67 -6.74
N ALA A 243 15.53 -11.36 -6.58
CA ALA A 243 16.83 -10.86 -6.17
C ALA A 243 17.18 -11.27 -4.73
N MET A 244 16.23 -11.21 -3.78
CA MET A 244 16.43 -11.66 -2.40
C MET A 244 16.77 -13.16 -2.33
N MET A 245 16.07 -13.99 -3.12
CA MET A 245 16.33 -15.43 -3.17
C MET A 245 17.74 -15.77 -3.67
N ARG A 246 18.22 -15.06 -4.69
CA ARG A 246 19.61 -15.17 -5.13
C ARG A 246 20.60 -14.70 -4.06
N LEU A 247 20.25 -13.64 -3.34
CA LEU A 247 21.10 -13.06 -2.31
C LEU A 247 21.34 -14.02 -1.13
N ILE A 248 20.32 -14.78 -0.73
CA ILE A 248 20.42 -15.76 0.36
C ILE A 248 20.91 -17.14 -0.11
N GLY A 249 21.38 -17.27 -1.36
CA GLY A 249 21.91 -18.52 -1.90
C GLY A 249 20.85 -19.60 -2.19
N ARG A 250 19.57 -19.24 -2.27
CA ARG A 250 18.45 -20.15 -2.58
C ARG A 250 17.74 -19.70 -3.86
N PRO A 251 18.40 -19.74 -5.03
CA PRO A 251 17.83 -19.20 -6.25
C PRO A 251 16.53 -19.93 -6.65
N VAL A 252 15.56 -19.16 -7.09
CA VAL A 252 14.30 -19.65 -7.67
C VAL A 252 14.13 -19.10 -9.08
N SER A 253 13.31 -19.75 -9.88
CA SER A 253 12.85 -19.21 -11.16
C SER A 253 12.06 -17.91 -10.94
N PHE A 254 11.97 -17.08 -11.99
CA PHE A 254 11.17 -15.85 -11.90
C PHE A 254 9.68 -16.15 -11.68
N LEU A 255 9.16 -17.25 -12.23
CA LEU A 255 7.77 -17.66 -12.03
C LEU A 255 7.48 -18.04 -10.58
N GLU A 256 8.40 -18.76 -9.93
CA GLU A 256 8.30 -19.04 -8.49
C GLU A 256 8.37 -17.75 -7.67
N ALA A 257 9.22 -16.79 -8.04
CA ALA A 257 9.28 -15.49 -7.37
C ALA A 257 7.98 -14.69 -7.52
N VAL A 258 7.31 -14.75 -8.68
CA VAL A 258 5.98 -14.15 -8.90
C VAL A 258 4.96 -14.81 -7.98
N PHE A 259 4.98 -16.13 -7.89
CA PHE A 259 4.11 -16.84 -6.97
C PHE A 259 4.35 -16.44 -5.51
N ILE A 260 5.59 -16.48 -5.06
CA ILE A 260 5.97 -16.09 -3.70
C ILE A 260 5.51 -14.66 -3.39
N GLU A 261 5.74 -13.72 -4.32
CA GLU A 261 5.30 -12.34 -4.16
C GLU A 261 3.78 -12.23 -4.07
N SER A 262 3.04 -12.97 -4.90
CA SER A 262 1.58 -12.98 -4.87
C SER A 262 1.04 -13.48 -3.53
N LEU A 263 1.64 -14.54 -2.97
CA LEU A 263 1.26 -15.06 -1.66
C LEU A 263 1.67 -14.11 -0.53
N PHE A 264 2.81 -13.43 -0.67
CA PHE A 264 3.26 -12.42 0.28
C PHE A 264 2.24 -11.27 0.38
N GLN A 265 1.77 -10.75 -0.76
CA GLN A 265 0.74 -9.71 -0.77
C GLN A 265 -0.59 -10.24 -0.24
N LEU A 266 -0.97 -11.48 -0.57
CA LEU A 266 -2.19 -12.09 -0.05
C LEU A 266 -2.17 -12.21 1.47
N VAL A 267 -1.07 -12.71 2.04
CA VAL A 267 -0.89 -12.81 3.51
C VAL A 267 -0.94 -11.43 4.13
N LYS A 268 -0.20 -10.46 3.59
CA LYS A 268 -0.19 -9.07 4.08
C LYS A 268 -1.59 -8.46 4.08
N THR A 269 -2.36 -8.66 3.02
CA THR A 269 -3.71 -8.11 2.90
C THR A 269 -4.70 -8.88 3.78
N ALA A 270 -4.56 -10.20 3.93
CA ALA A 270 -5.37 -10.99 4.85
C ALA A 270 -5.07 -10.66 6.33
N SER A 271 -3.83 -10.30 6.66
CA SER A 271 -3.42 -9.94 8.02
C SER A 271 -3.54 -8.43 8.33
N PHE A 272 -4.29 -7.66 7.54
CA PHE A 272 -4.41 -6.19 7.69
C PHE A 272 -4.83 -5.73 9.11
N PHE A 273 -5.50 -6.60 9.86
CA PHE A 273 -5.93 -6.33 11.24
C PHE A 273 -4.80 -6.49 12.27
N ILE A 274 -3.67 -7.11 11.89
CA ILE A 274 -2.50 -7.27 12.74
C ILE A 274 -1.58 -6.05 12.53
N PRO A 275 -1.34 -5.22 13.57
CA PRO A 275 -0.48 -4.05 13.43
C PRO A 275 0.92 -4.42 12.90
N GLY A 276 1.37 -3.75 11.84
CA GLY A 276 2.66 -4.02 11.20
C GLY A 276 2.81 -5.41 10.57
N ASN A 277 1.71 -6.18 10.51
CA ASN A 277 1.65 -7.56 10.02
C ASN A 277 2.72 -8.47 10.64
N PHE A 278 3.13 -8.18 11.88
CA PHE A 278 4.18 -8.92 12.57
C PHE A 278 3.78 -10.37 12.80
N GLY A 279 4.69 -11.30 12.49
CA GLY A 279 4.50 -12.73 12.68
C GLY A 279 3.69 -13.38 11.57
N ALA A 280 2.65 -12.72 11.06
CA ALA A 280 1.83 -13.27 9.98
C ALA A 280 2.60 -13.38 8.66
N GLN A 281 3.34 -12.34 8.29
CA GLN A 281 4.18 -12.37 7.08
C GLN A 281 5.28 -13.41 7.19
N GLU A 282 5.99 -13.43 8.33
CA GLU A 282 7.07 -14.39 8.55
C GLU A 282 6.57 -15.83 8.54
N ALA A 283 5.47 -16.13 9.25
CA ALA A 283 4.88 -17.46 9.28
C ALA A 283 4.36 -17.90 7.91
N GLY A 284 3.65 -17.01 7.20
CA GLY A 284 3.11 -17.29 5.88
C GLY A 284 4.22 -17.57 4.86
N MET A 285 5.32 -16.80 4.90
CA MET A 285 6.46 -17.03 4.01
C MET A 285 7.29 -18.24 4.41
N ALA A 286 7.48 -18.50 5.70
CA ALA A 286 8.14 -19.71 6.18
C ALA A 286 7.41 -20.97 5.70
N LEU A 287 6.08 -20.98 5.79
CA LEU A 287 5.25 -22.08 5.29
C LEU A 287 5.38 -22.23 3.77
N CYS A 288 5.27 -21.11 3.03
CA CYS A 288 5.44 -21.09 1.58
C CYS A 288 6.78 -21.69 1.13
N MET A 289 7.89 -21.26 1.74
CA MET A 289 9.23 -21.72 1.35
C MET A 289 9.51 -23.15 1.77
N ARG A 290 8.94 -23.59 2.90
CA ARG A 290 8.98 -25.01 3.28
C ARG A 290 8.31 -25.89 2.23
N TRP A 291 7.22 -25.41 1.61
CA TRP A 291 6.51 -26.15 0.56
C TRP A 291 7.22 -26.11 -0.78
N LEU A 292 7.79 -24.96 -1.16
CA LEU A 292 8.53 -24.81 -2.41
C LEU A 292 9.88 -25.55 -2.39
N GLY A 293 10.39 -25.91 -1.22
CA GLY A 293 11.67 -26.61 -1.05
C GLY A 293 12.85 -25.79 -0.49
N PRO A 294 12.93 -24.45 -0.65
CA PRO A 294 14.00 -23.65 -0.04
C PRO A 294 14.10 -23.72 1.49
N GLY A 295 13.02 -24.11 2.17
CA GLY A 295 12.98 -24.28 3.63
C GLY A 295 12.42 -23.06 4.38
N ALA A 296 11.99 -23.27 5.62
CA ALA A 296 11.35 -22.22 6.43
C ALA A 296 12.28 -21.02 6.70
N ALA A 297 13.57 -21.27 6.92
CA ALA A 297 14.58 -20.24 7.13
C ALA A 297 14.66 -19.24 5.96
N ALA A 298 14.54 -19.70 4.72
CA ALA A 298 14.52 -18.83 3.54
C ALA A 298 13.31 -17.87 3.56
N GLY A 299 12.14 -18.35 3.98
CA GLY A 299 10.92 -17.55 4.06
C GLY A 299 10.99 -16.46 5.12
N VAL A 300 11.60 -16.77 6.26
CA VAL A 300 11.89 -15.80 7.31
C VAL A 300 12.94 -14.78 6.83
N ALA A 301 14.03 -15.24 6.20
CA ALA A 301 15.09 -14.36 5.71
C ALA A 301 14.58 -13.32 4.70
N ILE A 302 13.75 -13.72 3.73
CA ILE A 302 13.12 -12.78 2.78
C ILE A 302 12.22 -11.78 3.50
N SER A 303 11.39 -12.25 4.44
CA SER A 303 10.50 -11.37 5.22
C SER A 303 11.30 -10.31 5.97
N LEU A 304 12.43 -10.68 6.57
CA LEU A 304 13.34 -9.76 7.24
C LEU A 304 13.99 -8.76 6.26
N LEU A 305 14.46 -9.22 5.09
CA LEU A 305 15.01 -8.33 4.05
C LEU A 305 13.99 -7.31 3.54
N LYS A 306 12.75 -7.76 3.29
CA LYS A 306 11.63 -6.86 2.92
C LYS A 306 11.33 -5.85 4.02
N ARG A 307 11.40 -6.26 5.29
CA ARG A 307 11.18 -5.39 6.44
C ARG A 307 12.28 -4.34 6.58
N LEU A 308 13.55 -4.75 6.46
CA LEU A 308 14.68 -3.82 6.45
C LEU A 308 14.51 -2.76 5.35
N ARG A 309 14.18 -3.21 4.14
CA ARG A 309 13.89 -2.32 3.02
C ARG A 309 12.72 -1.38 3.32
N GLN A 310 11.63 -1.89 3.87
CA GLN A 310 10.46 -1.08 4.23
C GLN A 310 10.84 0.01 5.23
N LEU A 311 11.66 -0.29 6.25
CA LEU A 311 12.13 0.69 7.24
C LEU A 311 12.94 1.82 6.60
N VAL A 312 13.83 1.50 5.65
CA VAL A 312 14.61 2.51 4.90
C VAL A 312 13.68 3.49 4.17
N TRP A 313 12.67 2.98 3.47
CA TRP A 313 11.75 3.81 2.69
C TRP A 313 10.71 4.55 3.54
N ILE A 314 10.32 3.99 4.69
CA ILE A 314 9.54 4.72 5.70
C ILE A 314 10.36 5.93 6.17
N GLY A 315 11.63 5.73 6.53
CA GLY A 315 12.53 6.82 6.92
C GLY A 315 12.61 7.91 5.86
N ALA A 316 12.82 7.53 4.60
CA ALA A 316 12.84 8.46 3.47
C ALA A 316 11.51 9.23 3.31
N GLY A 317 10.37 8.55 3.43
CA GLY A 317 9.05 9.19 3.35
C GLY A 317 8.78 10.17 4.49
N LEU A 318 9.22 9.86 5.71
CA LEU A 318 9.13 10.78 6.85
C LEU A 318 9.99 12.03 6.66
N LEU A 319 11.21 11.88 6.12
CA LEU A 319 12.08 13.02 5.79
C LEU A 319 11.44 13.93 4.74
N ILE A 320 10.82 13.34 3.70
CA ILE A 320 10.07 14.08 2.68
C ILE A 320 8.89 14.82 3.31
N TRP A 321 8.12 14.15 4.18
CA TRP A 321 6.99 14.78 4.85
C TRP A 321 7.43 15.94 5.76
N TRP A 322 8.49 15.74 6.55
CA TRP A 322 9.08 16.77 7.39
C TRP A 322 9.53 17.98 6.57
N TYR A 323 10.20 17.74 5.44
CA TYR A 323 10.62 18.78 4.51
C TYR A 323 9.44 19.60 3.96
N PHE A 324 8.34 18.93 3.59
CA PHE A 324 7.13 19.61 3.13
C PHE A 324 6.51 20.48 4.23
N LYS A 325 6.40 19.95 5.45
CA LYS A 325 5.89 20.72 6.60
C LYS A 325 6.75 21.95 6.88
N TRP A 326 8.08 21.78 6.86
CA TRP A 326 9.02 22.88 7.11
C TRP A 326 8.92 24.00 6.07
N ARG A 327 8.80 23.66 4.78
CA ARG A 327 8.61 24.67 3.71
C ARG A 327 7.30 25.46 3.88
N LEU A 328 6.20 24.80 4.23
CA LEU A 328 4.91 25.46 4.45
C LEU A 328 4.99 26.48 5.60
N VAL A 329 5.63 26.10 6.71
CA VAL A 329 5.82 27.00 7.87
C VAL A 329 6.70 28.19 7.50
N ARG A 330 7.76 27.99 6.71
CA ARG A 330 8.62 29.10 6.24
C ARG A 330 7.86 30.06 5.33
N GLN A 331 7.08 29.57 4.38
CA GLN A 331 6.30 30.44 3.48
C GLN A 331 5.26 31.27 4.26
N ALA A 332 4.61 30.68 5.26
CA ALA A 332 3.67 31.39 6.12
C ALA A 332 4.33 32.48 7.00
N ARG A 333 5.64 32.37 7.29
CA ARG A 333 6.40 33.39 8.05
C ARG A 333 6.94 34.52 7.18
N VAL A 334 7.01 34.34 5.87
CA VAL A 334 7.61 35.31 4.93
C VAL A 334 6.57 36.28 4.36
N ILE A 335 5.27 35.96 4.43
CA ILE A 335 4.20 36.91 4.10
C ILE A 335 4.05 37.86 5.30
N PRO A 336 4.44 39.15 5.19
CA PRO A 336 4.18 40.10 6.25
C PRO A 336 2.67 40.29 6.39
N ASP A 337 2.20 40.43 7.61
CA ASP A 337 0.81 40.76 7.92
C ASP A 337 0.51 42.21 7.44
N GLU A 338 0.27 42.39 6.14
CA GLU A 338 -0.11 43.67 5.54
C GLU A 338 -1.42 44.23 6.12
N SER A 339 -2.17 43.42 6.90
CA SER A 339 -3.37 43.88 7.61
C SER A 339 -3.07 44.77 8.83
N ARG A 340 -1.81 44.90 9.26
CA ARG A 340 -1.40 45.81 10.35
C ARG A 340 -0.91 47.19 9.90
N ALA A 341 -0.76 47.43 8.60
CA ALA A 341 -0.20 48.69 8.09
C ALA A 341 -1.25 49.80 7.85
N PHE A 342 -2.56 49.52 8.02
CA PHE A 342 -3.63 50.47 7.68
C PHE A 342 -4.41 51.07 8.87
N THR A 343 -3.99 50.84 10.12
CA THR A 343 -4.70 51.34 11.32
C THR A 343 -4.02 52.48 12.08
N THR A 344 -3.07 53.20 11.46
CA THR A 344 -2.39 54.34 12.12
C THR A 344 -2.26 55.57 11.22
N THR A 345 -3.36 56.03 10.62
CA THR A 345 -3.51 57.46 10.27
C THR A 345 -4.99 57.85 10.18
N ALA A 346 -5.52 58.43 11.25
CA ALA A 346 -6.55 59.47 11.16
C ALA A 346 -6.42 60.36 12.41
N PRO A 347 -6.39 61.69 12.23
CA PRO A 347 -6.06 62.68 13.27
C PRO A 347 -7.13 62.85 14.35
#